data_AF-A0A7V3KDS4-F1
#
_entry.id   AF-A0A7V3KDS4-F1
#
_cell.length_a   1.000
_cell.length_b   1.000
_cell.length_c   1.000
_cell.angle_alpha   90.00
_cell.angle_beta   90.00
_cell.angle_gamma   90.00
#
_symmetry.space_group_name_H-M   'P 1'
#
loop_
_entity.id
_entity.type
_entity.pdbx_description
1 polymer ?
#
loop_
_entity_poly.entity_id
_entity_poly.type
_entity_poly.pdbx_seq_one_letter_code
_entity_poly.pdbx_strand_id
1 'polypeptide(L)'
;MIEWDEINWRSVIGIIVFAILLIAGSIFALNDFLNSKRLKADMEADLSRINEFYSTWKPPSQKDLEQMSSKADSLQKQLDQLKPRIGSELDFKQVQEKIQQLAGSAGVSLERMDAQTEGADGFLKVYPLTLAVKGSNEQISRFLIGVDNLGVAYRRRGNPAITSGQIELNLEFLAFDQQGWDKAYSCSIQANPPELKEANISRVKIFKDDLDGLKEKINAEKIKLEQSKKLLAEQCELEKKISGLERQINLSKSLAK
;
A
#
# COMPACT_ATOMS: atom_id res chain seq x y z
N MET A 1 75.84 -23.47 55.89
CA MET A 1 74.49 -23.15 56.36
C MET A 1 74.21 -21.75 55.86
N ILE A 2 73.45 -21.62 54.76
CA ILE A 2 73.13 -20.30 54.19
C ILE A 2 71.99 -19.75 55.04
N GLU A 3 72.23 -18.65 55.73
CA GLU A 3 71.24 -17.94 56.55
C GLU A 3 70.17 -17.35 55.62
N TRP A 4 68.94 -17.86 55.72
CA TRP A 4 67.77 -17.44 54.93
C TRP A 4 66.95 -16.33 55.60
N ASP A 5 67.48 -15.68 56.64
CA ASP A 5 66.65 -15.03 57.66
C ASP A 5 66.39 -13.52 57.48
N GLU A 6 66.57 -12.96 56.29
CA GLU A 6 66.11 -11.58 56.00
C GLU A 6 65.44 -11.42 54.62
N ILE A 7 64.83 -12.48 54.07
CA ILE A 7 63.93 -12.27 52.95
C ILE A 7 62.62 -11.70 53.50
N ASN A 8 62.40 -10.41 53.25
CA ASN A 8 61.15 -9.71 53.59
C ASN A 8 59.99 -10.31 52.76
N TRP A 9 59.45 -11.44 53.25
CA TRP A 9 58.48 -12.29 52.57
C TRP A 9 57.19 -11.54 52.21
N ARG A 10 56.85 -10.50 52.98
CA ARG A 10 55.74 -9.59 52.69
C ARG A 10 55.97 -8.80 51.40
N SER A 11 57.19 -8.34 51.15
CA SER A 11 57.57 -7.66 49.91
C SER A 11 57.57 -8.62 48.71
N VAL A 12 58.03 -9.87 48.90
CA VAL A 12 58.01 -10.89 47.84
C VAL A 12 56.58 -11.30 47.47
N ILE A 13 55.70 -11.54 48.45
CA ILE A 13 54.27 -11.78 48.21
C ILE A 13 53.64 -10.56 47.53
N GLY A 14 53.96 -9.35 47.97
CA GLY A 14 53.48 -8.11 47.36
C GLY A 14 53.84 -8.01 45.88
N ILE A 15 55.08 -8.33 45.51
CA ILE A 15 55.56 -8.35 44.12
C ILE A 15 54.84 -9.44 43.31
N ILE A 16 54.65 -10.64 43.87
CA ILE A 16 53.95 -11.74 43.19
C ILE A 16 52.48 -11.37 42.94
N VAL A 17 51.77 -10.85 43.94
CA VAL A 17 50.38 -10.41 43.81
C VAL A 17 50.27 -9.28 42.79
N PHE A 18 51.19 -8.31 42.81
CA PHE A 18 51.23 -7.23 41.83
C PHE A 18 51.48 -7.76 40.41
N ALA A 19 52.41 -8.69 40.22
CA ALA A 19 52.67 -9.33 38.92
C ALA A 19 51.45 -10.10 38.40
N ILE A 20 50.74 -10.83 39.27
CA ILE A 20 49.50 -11.54 38.91
C ILE A 20 48.41 -10.54 38.50
N LEU A 21 48.26 -9.43 39.23
CA LEU A 21 47.29 -8.37 38.89
C LEU A 21 47.63 -7.69 37.56
N LEU A 22 48.92 -7.47 37.26
CA LEU A 22 49.35 -6.95 35.96
C LEU A 22 49.03 -7.92 34.82
N ILE A 23 49.34 -9.22 34.99
CA ILE A 23 49.03 -10.24 33.99
C ILE A 23 47.52 -10.35 33.77
N ALA A 24 46.72 -10.40 34.85
CA ALA A 24 45.27 -10.44 34.77
C ALA A 24 44.70 -9.19 34.10
N GLY A 25 45.24 -8.00 34.41
CA GLY A 25 44.88 -6.74 33.77
C GLY A 25 45.22 -6.71 32.28
N SER A 26 46.40 -7.21 31.89
CA SER A 26 46.80 -7.32 30.48
C SER A 26 45.94 -8.32 29.70
N ILE A 27 45.63 -9.48 30.27
CA ILE A 27 44.73 -10.47 29.63
C ILE A 27 43.33 -9.88 29.48
N PHE A 28 42.82 -9.17 30.49
CA PHE A 28 41.52 -8.51 30.43
C PHE A 28 41.49 -7.45 29.32
N ALA A 29 42.49 -6.56 29.27
CA ALA A 29 42.59 -5.53 28.25
C ALA A 29 42.75 -6.11 26.83
N LEU A 30 43.53 -7.19 26.67
CA LEU A 30 43.69 -7.87 25.38
C LEU A 30 42.39 -8.53 24.91
N ASN A 31 41.68 -9.20 25.80
CA ASN A 31 40.39 -9.81 25.47
C ASN A 31 39.34 -8.75 25.13
N ASP A 32 39.29 -7.64 25.87
CA ASP A 32 38.42 -6.50 25.57
C ASP A 32 38.73 -5.89 24.19
N PHE A 33 40.02 -5.72 23.87
CA PHE A 33 40.48 -5.23 22.58
C PHE A 33 40.10 -6.16 21.42
N LEU A 34 40.33 -7.47 21.55
CA LEU A 34 40.00 -8.44 20.50
C LEU A 34 38.48 -8.51 20.26
N ASN A 35 37.67 -8.49 21.32
CA ASN A 35 36.21 -8.46 21.22
C ASN A 35 35.73 -7.15 20.58
N SER A 36 36.33 -6.01 20.94
CA SER A 36 36.04 -4.72 20.32
C SER A 36 36.34 -4.72 18.82
N LYS A 37 37.51 -5.21 18.41
CA LYS A 37 37.88 -5.29 16.98
C LYS A 37 36.92 -6.16 16.18
N ARG A 38 36.49 -7.30 16.73
CA ARG A 38 35.53 -8.19 16.06
C ARG A 38 34.16 -7.52 15.92
N LEU A 39 33.63 -6.96 17.00
CA LEU A 39 32.35 -6.24 16.97
C LEU A 39 32.38 -5.05 16.01
N LYS A 40 33.50 -4.32 15.97
CA LYS A 40 33.71 -3.23 15.01
C LYS A 40 33.65 -3.72 13.57
N ALA A 41 34.34 -4.82 13.24
CA ALA A 41 34.31 -5.39 11.89
C ALA A 41 32.92 -5.88 11.49
N ASP A 42 32.17 -6.52 12.40
CA ASP A 42 30.79 -6.95 12.14
C ASP A 42 29.87 -5.73 11.88
N MET A 43 30.00 -4.67 12.69
CA MET A 43 29.24 -3.42 12.51
C MET A 43 29.58 -2.68 11.21
N GLU A 44 30.86 -2.63 10.84
CA GLU A 44 31.32 -2.02 9.58
C GLU A 44 30.80 -2.82 8.37
N ALA A 45 30.76 -4.15 8.47
CA ALA A 45 30.16 -5.00 7.44
C ALA A 45 28.65 -4.75 7.29
N ASP A 46 27.92 -4.58 8.40
CA ASP A 46 26.51 -4.23 8.39
C ASP A 46 26.27 -2.85 7.73
N LEU A 47 27.07 -1.84 8.06
CA LEU A 47 27.02 -0.54 7.39
C LEU A 47 27.32 -0.64 5.89
N SER A 48 28.30 -1.46 5.50
CA SER A 48 28.64 -1.67 4.09
C SER A 48 27.47 -2.28 3.31
N ARG A 49 26.77 -3.27 3.89
CA ARG A 49 25.59 -3.89 3.27
C ARG A 49 24.43 -2.90 3.12
N ILE A 50 24.23 -2.03 4.11
CA ILE A 50 23.22 -0.97 4.04
C ILE A 50 23.56 0.01 2.90
N ASN A 51 24.82 0.44 2.81
CA ASN A 51 25.27 1.35 1.75
C ASN A 51 25.14 0.73 0.35
N GLU A 52 25.45 -0.57 0.21
CA GLU A 52 25.27 -1.32 -1.03
C GLU A 52 23.79 -1.46 -1.42
N PHE A 53 22.92 -1.69 -0.42
CA PHE A 53 21.48 -1.66 -0.64
C PHE A 53 21.02 -0.28 -1.13
N TYR A 54 21.47 0.81 -0.51
CA TYR A 54 21.09 2.17 -0.95
C TYR A 54 21.69 2.60 -2.29
N SER A 55 22.82 2.02 -2.72
CA SER A 55 23.40 2.32 -4.03
C SER A 55 22.59 1.70 -5.18
N THR A 56 21.99 0.53 -4.91
CA THR A 56 21.15 -0.21 -5.87
C THR A 56 19.68 0.14 -5.76
N TRP A 57 19.24 0.63 -4.59
CA TRP A 57 17.85 0.94 -4.30
C TRP A 57 17.70 2.34 -3.70
N LYS A 58 16.95 3.21 -4.39
CA LYS A 58 16.61 4.54 -3.89
C LYS A 58 15.14 4.55 -3.47
N PRO A 59 14.83 4.90 -2.22
CA PRO A 59 13.44 5.06 -1.80
C PRO A 59 12.78 6.24 -2.53
N PRO A 60 11.45 6.19 -2.72
CA PRO A 60 10.71 7.36 -3.16
C PRO A 60 10.89 8.51 -2.17
N SER A 61 10.94 9.73 -2.69
CA SER A 61 10.96 10.90 -1.83
C SER A 61 9.54 11.24 -1.35
N GLN A 62 9.43 11.89 -0.19
CA GLN A 62 8.14 12.37 0.31
C GLN A 62 7.46 13.33 -0.68
N LYS A 63 8.24 14.12 -1.43
CA LYS A 63 7.73 15.02 -2.47
C LYS A 63 7.09 14.26 -3.62
N ASP A 64 7.63 13.10 -4.00
CA ASP A 64 7.04 12.26 -5.04
C ASP A 64 5.67 11.75 -4.59
N LEU A 65 5.55 11.32 -3.32
CA LEU A 65 4.27 10.89 -2.74
C LEU A 65 3.24 12.03 -2.72
N GLU A 66 3.64 13.25 -2.37
CA GLU A 66 2.75 14.42 -2.39
C GLU A 66 2.24 14.74 -3.80
N GLN A 67 3.11 14.63 -4.81
CA GLN A 67 2.72 14.80 -6.21
C GLN A 67 1.74 13.70 -6.66
N MET A 68 1.98 12.46 -6.26
CA MET A 68 1.10 11.33 -6.58
C MET A 68 -0.25 11.44 -5.89
N SER A 69 -0.28 11.88 -4.62
CA SER A 69 -1.52 12.17 -3.90
C SER A 69 -2.30 13.28 -4.62
N SER A 70 -1.63 14.37 -5.01
CA SER A 70 -2.25 15.46 -5.75
C SER A 70 -2.82 15.00 -7.10
N LYS A 71 -2.11 14.10 -7.79
CA LYS A 71 -2.59 13.47 -9.04
C LYS A 71 -3.83 12.62 -8.78
N ALA A 72 -3.83 11.79 -7.72
CA ALA A 72 -4.98 10.98 -7.34
C ALA A 72 -6.22 11.86 -7.04
N ASP A 73 -6.04 12.96 -6.32
CA ASP A 73 -7.14 13.89 -6.02
C ASP A 73 -7.66 14.60 -7.27
N SER A 74 -6.77 14.98 -8.20
CA SER A 74 -7.15 15.54 -9.50
C SER A 74 -7.97 14.54 -10.32
N LEU A 75 -7.53 13.28 -10.38
CA LEU A 75 -8.25 12.22 -11.08
C LEU A 75 -9.60 11.93 -10.44
N GLN A 76 -9.70 11.91 -9.11
CA GLN A 76 -10.97 11.74 -8.42
C GLN A 76 -11.95 12.86 -8.78
N LYS A 77 -11.50 14.12 -8.78
CA LYS A 77 -12.33 15.26 -9.21
C LYS A 77 -12.77 15.13 -10.66
N GLN A 78 -11.89 14.66 -11.55
CA GLN A 78 -12.26 14.39 -12.94
C GLN A 78 -13.33 13.31 -13.03
N LEU A 79 -13.19 12.20 -12.31
CA LEU A 79 -14.19 11.13 -12.27
C LEU A 79 -15.55 11.62 -11.75
N ASP A 80 -15.54 12.45 -10.69
CA ASP A 80 -16.76 13.02 -10.10
C ASP A 80 -17.50 13.98 -11.04
N GLN A 81 -16.80 14.59 -12.01
CA GLN A 81 -17.38 15.47 -13.01
C GLN A 81 -17.94 14.73 -14.23
N LEU A 82 -17.60 13.46 -14.43
CA LEU A 82 -18.08 12.68 -15.57
C LEU A 82 -19.54 12.27 -15.39
N LYS A 83 -20.30 12.34 -16.48
CA LYS A 83 -21.66 11.80 -16.60
C LYS A 83 -21.72 10.90 -17.83
N PRO A 84 -22.00 9.60 -17.68
CA PRO A 84 -22.24 8.88 -16.42
C PRO A 84 -20.96 8.66 -15.60
N ARG A 85 -21.10 8.60 -14.27
CA ARG A 85 -20.01 8.23 -13.35
C ARG A 85 -20.02 6.73 -13.09
N ILE A 86 -18.87 6.08 -13.22
CA ILE A 86 -18.66 4.73 -12.67
C ILE A 86 -18.15 4.89 -11.24
N GLY A 87 -18.95 4.47 -10.27
CA GLY A 87 -18.55 4.38 -8.86
C GLY A 87 -18.06 2.99 -8.49
N SER A 88 -17.34 2.88 -7.35
CA SER A 88 -16.93 1.60 -6.76
C SER A 88 -18.09 0.79 -6.20
N GLU A 89 -19.20 1.46 -5.91
CA GLU A 89 -20.42 0.86 -5.37
C GLU A 89 -21.63 1.40 -6.13
N LEU A 90 -22.62 0.55 -6.31
CA LEU A 90 -23.91 0.91 -6.88
C LEU A 90 -25.02 0.38 -5.97
N ASP A 91 -25.82 1.30 -5.42
CA ASP A 91 -27.07 0.92 -4.77
C ASP A 91 -28.12 0.61 -5.85
N PHE A 92 -28.15 -0.64 -6.27
CA PHE A 92 -29.03 -1.09 -7.35
C PHE A 92 -30.52 -0.96 -6.99
N LYS A 93 -30.88 -1.09 -5.71
CA LYS A 93 -32.27 -0.87 -5.26
C LYS A 93 -32.67 0.59 -5.44
N GLN A 94 -31.79 1.52 -5.07
CA GLN A 94 -32.05 2.94 -5.29
C GLN A 94 -32.17 3.27 -6.78
N VAL A 95 -31.41 2.61 -7.66
CA VAL A 95 -31.56 2.76 -9.12
C VAL A 95 -32.95 2.30 -9.57
N GLN A 96 -33.41 1.14 -9.12
CA GLN A 96 -34.75 0.62 -9.44
C GLN A 96 -35.86 1.56 -8.97
N GLU A 97 -35.76 2.08 -7.74
CA GLU A 97 -36.71 3.07 -7.21
C GLU A 97 -36.75 4.35 -8.05
N LYS A 98 -35.59 4.88 -8.47
CA LYS A 98 -35.51 6.04 -9.36
C LYS A 98 -36.15 5.74 -10.72
N ILE A 99 -35.93 4.56 -11.29
CA ILE A 99 -36.57 4.14 -12.55
C ILE A 99 -38.10 4.10 -12.41
N GLN A 100 -38.61 3.56 -11.30
CA GLN A 100 -40.05 3.55 -11.01
C GLN A 100 -40.62 4.97 -10.88
N GLN A 101 -39.93 5.85 -10.15
CA GLN A 101 -40.33 7.25 -10.02
C GLN A 101 -40.32 7.97 -11.38
N LEU A 102 -39.29 7.73 -12.20
CA LEU A 102 -39.20 8.25 -13.56
C LEU A 102 -40.35 7.77 -14.43
N ALA A 103 -40.70 6.48 -14.36
CA ALA A 103 -41.83 5.93 -15.09
C ALA A 103 -43.14 6.66 -14.74
N GLY A 104 -43.42 6.84 -13.45
CA GLY A 104 -44.58 7.59 -12.96
C GLY A 104 -44.59 9.05 -13.43
N SER A 105 -43.45 9.75 -13.33
CA SER A 105 -43.34 11.15 -13.75
C SER A 105 -43.47 11.37 -15.27
N ALA A 106 -43.00 10.40 -16.07
CA ALA A 106 -43.13 10.42 -17.52
C ALA A 106 -44.53 9.99 -18.00
N GLY A 107 -45.35 9.43 -17.10
CA GLY A 107 -46.69 8.93 -17.41
C GLY A 107 -46.70 7.60 -18.17
N VAL A 108 -45.62 6.80 -18.08
CA VAL A 108 -45.57 5.45 -18.66
C VAL A 108 -45.96 4.41 -17.60
N SER A 109 -46.58 3.33 -18.04
CA SER A 109 -46.85 2.16 -17.20
C SER A 109 -45.66 1.20 -17.26
N LEU A 110 -45.03 0.93 -16.11
CA LEU A 110 -43.97 -0.07 -16.00
C LEU A 110 -44.62 -1.45 -15.80
N GLU A 111 -44.71 -2.23 -16.88
CA GLU A 111 -45.34 -3.56 -16.86
C GLU A 111 -44.43 -4.63 -16.24
N ARG A 112 -43.12 -4.47 -16.37
CA ARG A 112 -42.12 -5.42 -15.87
C ARG A 112 -40.83 -4.72 -15.51
N MET A 113 -40.22 -5.16 -14.41
CA MET A 113 -38.91 -4.72 -13.96
C MET A 113 -38.21 -5.90 -13.27
N ASP A 114 -37.43 -6.64 -14.05
CA ASP A 114 -36.80 -7.88 -13.59
C ASP A 114 -35.30 -7.68 -13.45
N ALA A 115 -34.82 -7.71 -12.21
CA ALA A 115 -33.40 -7.79 -11.91
C ALA A 115 -32.89 -9.21 -12.19
N GLN A 116 -31.80 -9.32 -12.97
CA GLN A 116 -31.14 -10.58 -13.20
C GLN A 116 -29.95 -10.75 -12.23
N THR A 117 -29.39 -11.96 -12.18
CA THR A 117 -28.20 -12.24 -11.37
C THR A 117 -27.05 -11.33 -11.77
N GLU A 118 -26.37 -10.79 -10.76
CA GLU A 118 -25.18 -9.96 -10.94
C GLU A 118 -24.09 -10.73 -11.68
N GLY A 119 -23.44 -10.04 -12.62
CA GLY A 119 -22.33 -10.58 -13.41
C GLY A 119 -21.03 -9.83 -13.16
N ALA A 120 -19.94 -10.38 -13.70
CA ALA A 120 -18.63 -9.72 -13.71
C ALA A 120 -18.11 -9.63 -15.14
N ASP A 121 -17.59 -8.46 -15.52
CA ASP A 121 -16.99 -8.17 -16.82
C ASP A 121 -15.65 -7.45 -16.61
N GLY A 122 -14.55 -8.22 -16.55
CA GLY A 122 -13.23 -7.70 -16.19
C GLY A 122 -13.19 -7.15 -14.76
N PHE A 123 -13.05 -5.82 -14.62
CA PHE A 123 -13.10 -5.11 -13.33
C PHE A 123 -14.41 -4.32 -13.17
N LEU A 124 -15.49 -4.78 -13.80
CA LEU A 124 -16.83 -4.23 -13.65
C LEU A 124 -17.74 -5.27 -13.00
N LYS A 125 -18.53 -4.81 -12.02
CA LYS A 125 -19.75 -5.47 -11.58
C LYS A 125 -20.89 -5.02 -12.48
N VAL A 126 -21.62 -5.99 -13.00
CA VAL A 126 -22.71 -5.78 -13.95
C VAL A 126 -24.02 -6.15 -13.27
N TYR A 127 -24.97 -5.21 -13.28
CA TYR A 127 -26.32 -5.36 -12.72
C TYR A 127 -27.33 -5.31 -13.85
N PRO A 128 -27.74 -6.46 -14.42
CA PRO A 128 -28.66 -6.48 -15.55
C PRO A 128 -30.10 -6.25 -15.07
N LEU A 129 -30.83 -5.42 -15.81
CA LEU A 129 -32.21 -5.05 -15.55
C LEU A 129 -33.02 -5.10 -16.85
N THR A 130 -34.06 -5.93 -16.87
CA THR A 130 -35.04 -5.95 -17.97
C THR A 130 -36.25 -5.10 -17.59
N LEU A 131 -36.60 -4.14 -18.46
CA LEU A 131 -37.73 -3.25 -18.29
C LEU A 131 -38.72 -3.47 -19.42
N ALA A 132 -40.02 -3.52 -19.11
CA ALA A 132 -41.08 -3.37 -20.11
C ALA A 132 -41.95 -2.18 -19.74
N VAL A 133 -42.05 -1.20 -20.63
CA VAL A 133 -42.87 0.01 -20.42
C VAL A 133 -43.88 0.18 -21.53
N LYS A 134 -45.06 0.69 -21.16
CA LYS A 134 -46.19 0.95 -22.06
C LYS A 134 -46.65 2.40 -21.95
N GLY A 135 -46.94 3.03 -23.08
CA GLY A 135 -47.39 4.42 -23.14
C GLY A 135 -47.43 4.96 -24.56
N SER A 136 -47.72 6.26 -24.70
CA SER A 136 -47.56 6.96 -25.98
C SER A 136 -46.08 7.14 -26.33
N ASN A 137 -45.77 7.35 -27.62
CA ASN A 137 -44.39 7.59 -28.08
C ASN A 137 -43.72 8.76 -27.35
N GLU A 138 -44.48 9.81 -27.02
CA GLU A 138 -44.01 10.99 -26.30
C GLU A 138 -43.69 10.68 -24.83
N GLN A 139 -44.52 9.87 -24.17
CA GLN A 139 -44.29 9.42 -22.79
C GLN A 139 -43.05 8.51 -22.73
N ILE A 140 -42.95 7.54 -23.64
CA ILE A 140 -41.80 6.63 -23.74
C ILE A 140 -40.51 7.42 -24.02
N SER A 141 -40.54 8.40 -24.93
CA SER A 141 -39.36 9.22 -25.23
C SER A 141 -38.89 10.01 -24.00
N ARG A 142 -39.83 10.61 -23.24
CA ARG A 142 -39.50 11.30 -21.97
C ARG A 142 -38.90 10.35 -20.93
N PHE A 143 -39.45 9.14 -20.82
CA PHE A 143 -38.91 8.12 -19.92
C PHE A 143 -37.48 7.71 -20.30
N LEU A 144 -37.21 7.44 -21.58
CA LEU A 144 -35.88 7.07 -22.06
C LEU A 144 -34.85 8.19 -21.80
N ILE A 145 -35.19 9.45 -22.09
CA ILE A 145 -34.35 10.60 -21.77
C ILE A 145 -34.10 10.68 -20.25
N GLY A 146 -35.11 10.38 -19.43
CA GLY A 146 -34.97 10.33 -17.97
C GLY A 146 -34.00 9.26 -17.50
N VAL A 147 -34.08 8.05 -18.07
CA VAL A 147 -33.15 6.94 -17.78
C VAL A 147 -31.72 7.33 -18.17
N ASP A 148 -31.53 7.91 -19.35
CA ASP A 148 -30.23 8.36 -19.82
C ASP A 148 -29.62 9.46 -18.90
N ASN A 149 -30.46 10.20 -18.17
CA ASN A 149 -30.07 11.24 -17.21
C ASN A 149 -30.00 10.80 -15.74
N LEU A 150 -30.08 9.49 -15.44
CA LEU A 150 -29.99 8.96 -14.07
C LEU A 150 -28.65 9.24 -13.37
N GLY A 151 -27.61 9.58 -14.14
CA GLY A 151 -26.26 9.85 -13.64
C GLY A 151 -25.47 8.60 -13.26
N VAL A 152 -26.02 7.41 -13.55
CA VAL A 152 -25.39 6.10 -13.31
C VAL A 152 -24.87 5.56 -14.63
N ALA A 153 -23.71 4.91 -14.61
CA ALA A 153 -23.18 4.21 -15.77
C ALA A 153 -24.03 3.00 -16.12
N TYR A 154 -24.54 2.97 -17.35
CA TYR A 154 -25.22 1.81 -17.91
C TYR A 154 -24.89 1.65 -19.39
N ARG A 155 -25.14 0.45 -19.92
CA ARG A 155 -25.13 0.16 -21.36
C ARG A 155 -26.39 -0.62 -21.73
N ARG A 156 -26.82 -0.52 -22.99
CA ARG A 156 -27.95 -1.31 -23.51
C ARG A 156 -27.44 -2.63 -24.06
N ARG A 157 -28.13 -3.73 -23.75
CA ARG A 157 -27.83 -5.06 -24.29
C ARG A 157 -28.85 -5.43 -25.35
N GLY A 158 -28.38 -5.59 -26.60
CA GLY A 158 -29.23 -5.93 -27.73
C GLY A 158 -30.13 -4.78 -28.19
N ASN A 159 -31.03 -5.08 -29.13
CA ASN A 159 -32.00 -4.11 -29.64
C ASN A 159 -33.27 -4.11 -28.78
N PRO A 160 -33.89 -2.94 -28.54
CA PRO A 160 -35.18 -2.90 -27.87
C PRO A 160 -36.23 -3.63 -28.71
N ALA A 161 -37.04 -4.46 -28.07
CA ALA A 161 -38.21 -5.02 -28.72
C ALA A 161 -39.33 -3.99 -28.66
N ILE A 162 -39.75 -3.48 -29.83
CA ILE A 162 -40.77 -2.44 -29.95
C ILE A 162 -42.04 -3.08 -30.52
N THR A 163 -43.13 -3.02 -29.75
CA THR A 163 -44.48 -3.36 -30.19
C THR A 163 -45.34 -2.10 -30.07
N SER A 164 -46.44 -1.98 -30.82
CA SER A 164 -47.25 -0.75 -30.79
C SER A 164 -47.64 -0.34 -29.36
N GLY A 165 -47.10 0.79 -28.88
CA GLY A 165 -47.33 1.31 -27.53
C GLY A 165 -46.51 0.67 -26.40
N GLN A 166 -45.60 -0.27 -26.69
CA GLN A 166 -44.80 -0.99 -25.69
C GLN A 166 -43.34 -1.15 -26.14
N ILE A 167 -42.41 -0.95 -25.21
CA ILE A 167 -40.99 -1.19 -25.43
C ILE A 167 -40.40 -2.06 -24.31
N GLU A 168 -39.62 -3.05 -24.71
CA GLU A 168 -38.80 -3.85 -23.81
C GLU A 168 -37.33 -3.46 -23.96
N LEU A 169 -36.65 -3.23 -22.83
CA LEU A 169 -35.28 -2.75 -22.74
C LEU A 169 -34.48 -3.68 -21.83
N ASN A 170 -33.29 -4.06 -22.26
CA ASN A 170 -32.31 -4.73 -21.41
C ASN A 170 -31.18 -3.74 -21.13
N LEU A 171 -31.08 -3.31 -19.87
CA LEU A 171 -30.08 -2.37 -19.39
C LEU A 171 -29.07 -3.11 -18.51
N GLU A 172 -27.80 -2.80 -18.64
CA GLU A 172 -26.73 -3.28 -17.77
C GLU A 172 -26.14 -2.10 -17.03
N PHE A 173 -26.43 -1.98 -15.73
CA PHE A 173 -25.83 -0.97 -14.87
C PHE A 173 -24.46 -1.43 -14.40
N LEU A 174 -23.52 -0.50 -14.29
CA LEU A 174 -22.11 -0.81 -14.13
C LEU A 174 -21.53 -0.14 -12.88
N ALA A 175 -20.77 -0.92 -12.12
CA ALA A 175 -19.95 -0.42 -11.02
C ALA A 175 -18.52 -0.97 -11.16
N PHE A 176 -17.54 -0.27 -10.61
CA PHE A 176 -16.16 -0.74 -10.58
C PHE A 176 -15.99 -1.81 -9.51
N ASP A 177 -15.43 -2.97 -9.88
CA ASP A 177 -15.09 -4.03 -8.93
C ASP A 177 -13.80 -3.70 -8.19
N GLN A 178 -13.92 -2.84 -7.17
CA GLN A 178 -12.79 -2.46 -6.33
C GLN A 178 -12.12 -3.67 -5.66
N GLN A 179 -12.91 -4.67 -5.24
CA GLN A 179 -12.38 -5.85 -4.57
C GLN A 179 -11.57 -6.73 -5.53
N GLY A 180 -12.07 -6.94 -6.76
CA GLY A 180 -11.34 -7.63 -7.81
C GLY A 180 -10.06 -6.89 -8.19
N TRP A 181 -10.11 -5.56 -8.30
CA TRP A 181 -8.95 -4.71 -8.54
C TRP A 181 -7.90 -4.86 -7.44
N ASP A 182 -8.34 -4.79 -6.18
CA ASP A 182 -7.44 -4.85 -5.02
C ASP A 182 -6.71 -6.18 -4.90
N LYS A 183 -7.35 -7.28 -5.30
CA LYS A 183 -6.74 -8.61 -5.35
C LYS A 183 -5.76 -8.77 -6.51
N ALA A 184 -6.11 -8.24 -7.69
CA ALA A 184 -5.26 -8.36 -8.88
C ALA A 184 -4.00 -7.47 -8.80
N TYR A 185 -4.12 -6.32 -8.15
CA TYR A 185 -3.04 -5.34 -7.96
C TYR A 185 -2.67 -5.24 -6.48
N SER A 186 -2.29 -6.37 -5.88
CA SER A 186 -1.81 -6.39 -4.49
C SER A 186 -0.44 -5.73 -4.39
N CYS A 187 -0.27 -4.83 -3.43
CA CYS A 187 1.02 -4.23 -3.15
C CYS A 187 1.97 -5.23 -2.50
N SER A 188 2.87 -5.82 -3.29
CA SER A 188 4.01 -6.59 -2.78
C SER A 188 5.28 -5.74 -2.88
N ILE A 189 5.75 -5.23 -1.74
CA ILE A 189 7.02 -4.51 -1.65
C ILE A 189 8.16 -5.51 -1.88
N GLN A 190 8.83 -5.43 -3.04
CA GLN A 190 10.03 -6.23 -3.34
C GLN A 190 11.32 -5.56 -2.84
N ALA A 191 11.29 -4.94 -1.67
CA ALA A 191 12.50 -4.44 -1.01
C ALA A 191 12.93 -5.47 0.04
N ASN A 192 14.02 -6.20 -0.25
CA ASN A 192 14.65 -7.13 0.69
C ASN A 192 15.83 -6.41 1.37
N PRO A 193 15.61 -5.65 2.45
CA PRO A 193 16.71 -5.04 3.18
C PRO A 193 17.65 -6.13 3.74
N PRO A 194 18.94 -5.83 3.93
CA PRO A 194 19.86 -6.76 4.56
C PRO A 194 19.45 -7.04 6.01
N GLU A 195 19.57 -8.30 6.44
CA GLU A 195 19.45 -8.66 7.86
C GLU A 195 20.69 -8.14 8.62
N LEU A 196 20.46 -7.28 9.61
CA LEU A 196 21.48 -6.69 10.47
C LEU A 196 21.63 -7.52 11.74
N LYS A 197 22.86 -7.72 12.20
CA LYS A 197 23.12 -8.47 13.44
C LYS A 197 23.01 -7.53 14.64
N GLU A 198 22.37 -8.00 15.72
CA GLU A 198 22.39 -7.26 16.98
C GLU A 198 23.77 -7.35 17.61
N ALA A 199 24.47 -6.22 17.65
CA ALA A 199 25.75 -6.11 18.33
C ALA A 199 25.57 -5.91 19.84
N ASN A 200 25.96 -6.93 20.63
CA ASN A 200 25.95 -6.85 22.09
C ASN A 200 27.25 -6.25 22.64
N ILE A 201 27.29 -4.92 22.75
CA ILE A 201 28.47 -4.14 23.21
C ILE A 201 28.67 -4.24 24.73
N SER A 202 27.69 -4.72 25.50
CA SER A 202 27.77 -4.75 26.98
C SER A 202 28.96 -5.54 27.54
N ARG A 203 29.58 -6.39 26.72
CA ARG A 203 30.76 -7.21 27.06
C ARG A 203 32.09 -6.48 26.88
N VAL A 204 32.10 -5.31 26.23
CA VAL A 204 33.29 -4.47 26.06
C VAL A 204 33.26 -3.33 27.09
N LYS A 205 34.33 -3.16 27.86
CA LYS A 205 34.42 -2.17 28.94
C LYS A 205 35.37 -1.02 28.66
N ILE A 206 36.53 -1.26 28.06
CA ILE A 206 37.59 -0.26 27.87
C ILE A 206 37.43 0.42 26.51
N PHE A 207 37.14 -0.34 25.46
CA PHE A 207 37.03 0.18 24.08
C PHE A 207 35.58 0.39 23.63
N LYS A 208 34.71 0.77 24.55
CA LYS A 208 33.26 0.83 24.33
C LYS A 208 32.83 2.04 23.50
N ASP A 209 33.43 3.20 23.73
CA ASP A 209 33.00 4.48 23.13
C ASP A 209 33.03 4.45 21.59
N ASP A 210 34.06 3.83 21.01
CA ASP A 210 34.19 3.65 19.56
C ASP A 210 33.08 2.76 18.95
N LEU A 211 32.58 1.81 19.74
CA LEU A 211 31.52 0.89 19.33
C LEU A 211 30.14 1.51 19.50
N ASP A 212 29.94 2.32 20.54
CA ASP A 212 28.69 3.03 20.78
C ASP A 212 28.40 4.01 19.62
N GLY A 213 29.40 4.74 19.13
CA GLY A 213 29.25 5.61 17.96
C GLY A 213 28.90 4.86 16.65
N LEU A 214 29.42 3.64 16.45
CA LEU A 214 29.06 2.79 15.31
C LEU A 214 27.64 2.22 15.45
N LYS A 215 27.25 1.83 16.67
CA LYS A 215 25.90 1.34 16.96
C LYS A 215 24.84 2.41 16.74
N GLU A 216 25.10 3.65 17.16
CA GLU A 216 24.22 4.78 16.89
C GLU A 216 24.02 5.00 15.38
N LYS A 217 25.10 4.94 14.59
CA LYS A 217 25.02 5.03 13.14
C LYS A 217 24.18 3.92 12.52
N ILE A 218 24.42 2.66 12.91
CA ILE A 218 23.63 1.52 12.41
C ILE A 218 22.15 1.66 12.79
N ASN A 219 21.86 2.09 14.01
CA ASN A 219 20.48 2.32 14.45
C ASN A 219 19.79 3.44 13.65
N ALA A 220 20.50 4.54 13.38
CA ALA A 220 20.00 5.62 12.54
C ALA A 220 19.68 5.13 11.13
N GLU A 221 20.56 4.33 10.52
CA GLU A 221 20.33 3.72 9.21
C GLU A 221 19.19 2.70 9.21
N LYS A 222 19.05 1.91 10.28
CA LYS A 222 17.90 1.00 10.45
C LYS A 222 16.58 1.76 10.50
N ILE A 223 16.52 2.90 11.20
CA ILE A 223 15.34 3.77 11.22
C ILE A 223 15.03 4.30 9.82
N LYS A 224 16.05 4.75 9.07
CA LYS A 224 15.88 5.21 7.68
C LYS A 224 15.37 4.10 6.78
N LEU A 225 15.84 2.86 6.93
CA LEU A 225 15.35 1.71 6.16
C LEU A 225 13.86 1.44 6.42
N GLU A 226 13.43 1.47 7.69
CA GLU A 226 12.02 1.30 8.04
C GLU A 226 11.14 2.44 7.51
N GLN A 227 11.61 3.69 7.60
CA GLN A 227 10.92 4.82 6.98
C GLN A 227 10.81 4.64 5.46
N SER A 228 11.88 4.19 4.82
CA SER A 228 11.94 3.95 3.38
C SER A 228 10.96 2.86 2.93
N LYS A 229 10.83 1.77 3.70
CA LYS A 229 9.80 0.74 3.48
C LYS A 229 8.39 1.32 3.57
N LYS A 230 8.14 2.17 4.56
CA LYS A 230 6.84 2.82 4.75
C LYS A 230 6.50 3.70 3.54
N LEU A 231 7.44 4.53 3.10
CA LEU A 231 7.25 5.39 1.92
C LEU A 231 6.99 4.56 0.65
N LEU A 232 7.63 3.41 0.50
CA LEU A 232 7.39 2.52 -0.63
C LEU A 232 5.99 1.87 -0.58
N ALA A 233 5.53 1.47 0.62
CA ALA A 233 4.17 0.98 0.81
C ALA A 233 3.14 2.03 0.37
N GLU A 234 3.34 3.27 0.83
CA GLU A 234 2.49 4.41 0.49
C GLU A 234 2.53 4.71 -1.02
N GLN A 235 3.71 4.66 -1.65
CA GLN A 235 3.84 4.83 -3.10
C GLN A 235 3.01 3.79 -3.85
N CYS A 236 3.17 2.51 -3.49
CA CYS A 236 2.47 1.42 -4.18
C CYS A 236 0.95 1.58 -4.09
N GLU A 237 0.43 1.91 -2.90
CA GLU A 237 -1.01 2.14 -2.71
C GLU A 237 -1.49 3.36 -3.52
N LEU A 238 -0.69 4.43 -3.61
CA LEU A 238 -1.01 5.59 -4.47
C LEU A 238 -0.99 5.24 -5.96
N GLU A 239 -0.01 4.47 -6.45
CA GLU A 239 0.04 4.01 -7.84
C GLU A 239 -1.19 3.16 -8.20
N LYS A 240 -1.54 2.23 -7.30
CA LYS A 240 -2.72 1.39 -7.41
C LYS A 240 -4.00 2.21 -7.48
N LYS A 241 -4.14 3.21 -6.61
CA LYS A 241 -5.28 4.14 -6.59
C LYS A 241 -5.35 4.96 -7.89
N ILE A 242 -4.24 5.55 -8.31
CA ILE A 242 -4.14 6.34 -9.56
C ILE A 242 -4.55 5.49 -10.75
N SER A 243 -3.99 4.29 -10.88
CA SER A 243 -4.29 3.37 -11.99
C SER A 243 -5.76 2.94 -11.99
N GLY A 244 -6.34 2.69 -10.81
CA GLY A 244 -7.76 2.40 -10.66
C GLY A 244 -8.65 3.56 -11.11
N LEU A 245 -8.32 4.79 -10.71
CA LEU A 245 -9.04 6.00 -11.11
C LEU A 245 -8.93 6.27 -12.62
N GLU A 246 -7.73 6.15 -13.20
CA GLU A 246 -7.52 6.29 -14.64
C GLU A 246 -8.38 5.28 -15.42
N ARG A 247 -8.48 4.04 -14.93
CA ARG A 247 -9.34 3.01 -15.53
C ARG A 247 -10.83 3.37 -15.43
N GLN A 248 -11.31 3.80 -14.27
CA GLN A 248 -12.70 4.24 -14.08
C GLN A 248 -13.05 5.43 -14.98
N ILE A 249 -12.14 6.40 -15.12
CA ILE A 249 -12.29 7.55 -16.02
C ILE A 249 -12.39 7.10 -17.48
N ASN A 250 -11.49 6.22 -17.92
CA ASN A 250 -11.47 5.73 -19.30
C ASN A 250 -12.75 4.95 -19.63
N LEU A 251 -13.21 4.11 -18.70
CA LEU A 251 -14.47 3.39 -18.85
C LEU A 251 -15.67 4.35 -18.90
N SER A 252 -15.73 5.33 -17.98
CA SER A 252 -16.80 6.34 -17.97
C SER A 252 -16.84 7.14 -19.28
N LYS A 253 -15.68 7.56 -19.80
CA LYS A 253 -15.56 8.25 -21.10
C LYS A 253 -15.97 7.37 -22.29
N SER A 254 -15.70 6.06 -22.23
CA SER A 254 -16.09 5.13 -23.30
C SER A 254 -17.60 4.90 -23.37
N LEU A 255 -18.29 4.98 -22.23
CA LEU A 255 -19.75 4.84 -22.13
C LEU A 255 -20.50 6.13 -22.48
N ALA A 256 -19.85 7.28 -22.41
CA ALA A 256 -20.44 8.57 -22.77
C ALA A 256 -20.45 8.85 -24.29
N LYS A 257 -19.91 7.93 -25.12
CA LYS A 257 -19.90 8.01 -26.59
C LYS A 257 -21.06 7.22 -27.17
#